data_AF-A0A2A3XX94-F1
#
_entry.id   AF-A0A2A3XX94-F1
#
_cell.length_a   1.000
_cell.length_b   1.000
_cell.length_c   1.000
_cell.angle_alpha   90.00
_cell.angle_beta   90.00
_cell.angle_gamma   90.00
#
_symmetry.space_group_name_H-M   'P 1'
#
loop_
_entity.id
_entity.type
_entity.pdbx_description
1 polymer ?
#
loop_
_entity_poly.entity_id
_entity_poly.type
_entity_poly.pdbx_seq_one_letter_code
_entity_poly.pdbx_strand_id
1 'polypeptide(L)'
;MTRRNVDLAIIGSGSGNSLITDYWDDKQVAIAEGSTFGGTCLNVGCIPTKMFVRPAHLARGTEEAARLGVQMAVEKVDWLAIRDRIFGRIDPISAGGEDYRKRLENVELISQFVTLREGKTLRAEDGTEITAEQLVIAAGSRPTMPELEGIELDGVHTSDTIMRLAKLPERLVIIGGGYIACEFAAIFSALGTEVIQLVRSGALMRHLDAEIRGAFNAEATGHWQVRYHTEARALRPADSGLDVVLGSETLRADAVLVAIGRTPNTDLIGAREAGLELHEDGRLQVDQYQRVLRGGQPVTGTYALGDISSQTQLKHVANYEARLVAHNLEHPGQLRKNSDRAVPAAVFTHPELATIGLTEEEARAQLGAEHLTVKTQKFGDTAYGWAMEDRSGLFKVLADKRTGQLVGAHAMGPEASNLIQPVIMAMNLGIDAHTAATGQYWIHPALMEVVENALLGLDVPDSGLL
;
A
#
# COMPACT_ATOMS: atom_id res chain seq x y z
N MET A 1 -32.48 -19.24 17.30
CA MET A 1 -31.11 -19.01 16.82
C MET A 1 -30.71 -20.21 15.99
N THR A 2 -30.58 -20.04 14.69
CA THR A 2 -30.10 -21.09 13.77
C THR A 2 -28.59 -21.13 13.83
N ARG A 3 -28.03 -22.20 14.40
CA ARG A 3 -26.59 -22.48 14.41
C ARG A 3 -26.26 -23.40 13.24
N ARG A 4 -25.28 -23.03 12.43
CA ARG A 4 -24.83 -23.78 11.25
C ARG A 4 -23.38 -24.19 11.41
N ASN A 5 -23.02 -25.36 10.87
CA ASN A 5 -21.65 -25.84 10.84
C ASN A 5 -21.15 -25.86 9.39
N VAL A 6 -19.94 -25.36 9.16
CA VAL A 6 -19.28 -25.31 7.85
C VAL A 6 -17.84 -25.81 7.94
N ASP A 7 -17.27 -26.25 6.83
CA ASP A 7 -15.89 -26.72 6.77
C ASP A 7 -14.91 -25.53 6.86
N LEU A 8 -15.23 -24.43 6.20
CA LEU A 8 -14.43 -23.20 6.21
C LEU A 8 -15.29 -21.96 6.43
N ALA A 9 -14.88 -21.09 7.34
CA ALA A 9 -15.38 -19.72 7.42
C ALA A 9 -14.29 -18.69 7.12
N ILE A 10 -14.63 -17.66 6.37
CA ILE A 10 -13.72 -16.55 6.02
C ILE A 10 -14.36 -15.24 6.44
N ILE A 11 -13.62 -14.40 7.17
CA ILE A 11 -14.04 -13.01 7.46
C ILE A 11 -13.29 -12.08 6.52
N GLY A 12 -14.00 -11.41 5.60
CA GLY A 12 -13.47 -10.43 4.67
C GLY A 12 -13.30 -10.96 3.25
N SER A 13 -13.85 -10.22 2.28
CA SER A 13 -13.85 -10.59 0.85
C SER A 13 -12.71 -10.01 0.02
N GLY A 14 -11.71 -9.40 0.66
CA GLY A 14 -10.50 -8.91 0.00
C GLY A 14 -9.62 -10.06 -0.52
N SER A 15 -8.40 -10.20 0.01
CA SER A 15 -7.56 -11.36 -0.33
C SER A 15 -8.17 -12.68 0.15
N GLY A 16 -9.02 -12.67 1.19
CA GLY A 16 -9.72 -13.85 1.69
C GLY A 16 -10.60 -14.54 0.64
N ASN A 17 -11.19 -13.79 -0.30
CA ASN A 17 -12.03 -14.36 -1.36
C ASN A 17 -11.27 -15.34 -2.29
N SER A 18 -9.94 -15.26 -2.35
CA SER A 18 -9.11 -16.16 -3.16
C SER A 18 -8.84 -17.54 -2.53
N LEU A 19 -9.28 -17.75 -1.29
CA LEU A 19 -9.08 -19.00 -0.56
C LEU A 19 -10.09 -20.09 -0.90
N ILE A 20 -11.20 -19.72 -1.55
CA ILE A 20 -12.20 -20.66 -2.05
C ILE A 20 -11.72 -21.17 -3.42
N THR A 21 -10.80 -22.14 -3.38
CA THR A 21 -10.25 -22.91 -4.49
C THR A 21 -11.11 -24.13 -4.83
N ASP A 22 -10.79 -24.83 -5.91
CA ASP A 22 -11.45 -26.08 -6.34
C ASP A 22 -11.43 -27.18 -5.24
N TYR A 23 -10.51 -27.09 -4.26
CA TYR A 23 -10.49 -28.01 -3.11
C TYR A 23 -11.78 -27.90 -2.25
N TRP A 24 -12.48 -26.78 -2.32
CA TRP A 24 -13.67 -26.51 -1.49
C TRP A 24 -14.99 -26.80 -2.20
N ASP A 25 -14.98 -27.23 -3.45
CA ASP A 25 -16.20 -27.44 -4.26
C ASP A 25 -17.14 -28.49 -3.66
N ASP A 26 -16.61 -29.47 -2.93
CA ASP A 26 -17.37 -30.53 -2.25
C ASP A 26 -17.63 -30.24 -0.76
N LYS A 27 -17.28 -29.04 -0.27
CA LYS A 27 -17.33 -28.63 1.14
C LYS A 27 -18.19 -27.39 1.34
N GLN A 28 -18.75 -27.24 2.53
CA GLN A 28 -19.53 -26.07 2.91
C GLN A 28 -18.61 -24.94 3.35
N VAL A 29 -18.73 -23.79 2.69
CA VAL A 29 -17.94 -22.60 2.98
C VAL A 29 -18.86 -21.45 3.34
N ALA A 30 -18.49 -20.67 4.36
CA ALA A 30 -19.10 -19.39 4.65
C ALA A 30 -18.09 -18.26 4.45
N ILE A 31 -18.49 -17.18 3.78
CA ILE A 31 -17.69 -15.95 3.67
C ILE A 31 -18.52 -14.77 4.16
N ALA A 32 -17.97 -14.00 5.11
CA ALA A 32 -18.62 -12.83 5.67
C ALA A 32 -18.01 -11.54 5.11
N GLU A 33 -18.86 -10.66 4.59
CA GLU A 33 -18.50 -9.34 4.10
C GLU A 33 -19.61 -8.34 4.46
N GLY A 34 -19.30 -7.40 5.36
CA GLY A 34 -20.26 -6.37 5.80
C GLY A 34 -20.20 -5.07 4.99
N SER A 35 -19.18 -4.92 4.12
CA SER A 35 -18.95 -3.73 3.31
C SER A 35 -19.07 -4.05 1.81
N THR A 36 -18.43 -3.23 0.96
CA THR A 36 -18.39 -3.50 -0.48
C THR A 36 -17.50 -4.71 -0.80
N PHE A 37 -18.05 -5.68 -1.53
CA PHE A 37 -17.35 -6.91 -1.88
C PHE A 37 -16.05 -6.68 -2.65
N GLY A 38 -15.01 -7.48 -2.37
CA GLY A 38 -13.67 -7.36 -2.96
C GLY A 38 -12.68 -6.54 -2.14
N GLY A 39 -13.14 -5.94 -1.02
CA GLY A 39 -12.29 -5.27 -0.03
C GLY A 39 -11.65 -3.96 -0.50
N THR A 40 -10.68 -3.46 0.28
CA THR A 40 -10.10 -2.13 0.11
C THR A 40 -9.43 -1.92 -1.25
N CYS A 41 -8.56 -2.85 -1.67
CA CYS A 41 -7.72 -2.66 -2.86
C CYS A 41 -8.53 -2.41 -4.14
N LEU A 42 -9.64 -3.14 -4.31
CA LEU A 42 -10.53 -3.00 -5.46
C LEU A 42 -11.34 -1.71 -5.39
N ASN A 43 -11.95 -1.42 -4.24
CA ASN A 43 -13.04 -0.45 -4.15
C ASN A 43 -12.58 0.97 -3.76
N VAL A 44 -11.57 1.07 -2.90
CA VAL A 44 -11.22 2.31 -2.18
C VAL A 44 -9.71 2.50 -1.96
N GLY A 45 -8.89 1.71 -2.64
CA GLY A 45 -7.43 1.69 -2.42
C GLY A 45 -6.66 1.63 -3.73
N CYS A 46 -5.76 0.65 -3.83
CA CYS A 46 -4.71 0.62 -4.85
C CYS A 46 -5.23 0.82 -6.28
N ILE A 47 -6.25 0.06 -6.71
CA ILE A 47 -6.75 0.09 -8.09
C ILE A 47 -7.30 1.48 -8.48
N PRO A 48 -8.33 2.03 -7.80
CA PRO A 48 -8.86 3.33 -8.17
C PRO A 48 -7.80 4.43 -8.04
N THR A 49 -6.98 4.42 -6.98
CA THR A 49 -5.89 5.40 -6.84
C THR A 49 -4.95 5.39 -8.05
N LYS A 50 -4.50 4.22 -8.54
CA LYS A 50 -3.61 4.19 -9.72
C LYS A 50 -4.31 4.61 -11.01
N MET A 51 -5.62 4.40 -11.10
CA MET A 51 -6.40 4.91 -12.22
C MET A 51 -6.57 6.45 -12.20
N PHE A 52 -6.47 7.10 -11.03
CA PHE A 52 -6.38 8.56 -10.86
C PHE A 52 -4.95 9.10 -11.06
N VAL A 53 -3.92 8.34 -10.68
CA VAL A 53 -2.51 8.72 -10.93
C VAL A 53 -2.26 8.95 -12.42
N ARG A 54 -2.79 8.09 -13.30
CA ARG A 54 -2.53 8.19 -14.74
C ARG A 54 -2.93 9.56 -15.35
N PRO A 55 -4.17 10.06 -15.21
CA PRO A 55 -4.51 11.39 -15.71
C PRO A 55 -3.74 12.52 -14.99
N ALA A 56 -3.42 12.36 -13.70
CA ALA A 56 -2.57 13.32 -12.98
C ALA A 56 -1.16 13.42 -13.59
N HIS A 57 -0.54 12.29 -13.93
CA HIS A 57 0.75 12.28 -14.64
C HIS A 57 0.66 12.93 -16.03
N LEU A 58 -0.42 12.69 -16.78
CA LEU A 58 -0.62 13.34 -18.08
C LEU A 58 -0.76 14.86 -17.95
N ALA A 59 -1.46 15.35 -16.91
CA ALA A 59 -1.59 16.78 -16.66
C ALA A 59 -0.23 17.44 -16.35
N ARG A 60 0.60 16.78 -15.55
CA ARG A 60 1.97 17.22 -15.25
C ARG A 60 2.95 17.09 -16.42
N GLY A 61 2.63 16.28 -17.43
CA GLY A 61 3.45 16.14 -18.64
C GLY A 61 3.72 17.46 -19.36
N THR A 62 2.95 18.52 -19.08
CA THR A 62 3.22 19.88 -19.59
C THR A 62 4.55 20.46 -19.07
N GLU A 63 4.91 20.18 -17.82
CA GLU A 63 6.19 20.60 -17.22
C GLU A 63 7.38 19.89 -17.87
N GLU A 64 7.22 18.60 -18.16
CA GLU A 64 8.21 17.78 -18.88
C GLU A 64 8.36 18.25 -20.34
N ALA A 65 7.24 18.43 -21.05
CA ALA A 65 7.23 18.92 -22.42
C ALA A 65 7.94 20.27 -22.54
N ALA A 66 7.66 21.21 -21.63
CA ALA A 66 8.28 22.53 -21.62
C ALA A 66 9.80 22.47 -21.46
N ARG A 67 10.30 21.54 -20.65
CA ARG A 67 11.75 21.32 -20.45
C ARG A 67 12.44 20.88 -21.74
N LEU A 68 11.75 20.11 -22.56
CA LEU A 68 12.23 19.62 -23.86
C LEU A 68 11.93 20.58 -25.03
N GLY A 69 11.44 21.79 -24.74
CA GLY A 69 11.11 22.78 -25.76
C GLY A 69 9.81 22.52 -26.51
N VAL A 70 8.95 21.62 -26.02
CA VAL A 70 7.62 21.34 -26.57
C VAL A 70 6.57 22.13 -25.79
N GLN A 71 5.74 22.91 -26.49
CA GLN A 71 4.63 23.63 -25.88
C GLN A 71 3.40 22.72 -25.80
N MET A 72 2.92 22.49 -24.57
CA MET A 72 1.70 21.75 -24.29
C MET A 72 0.94 22.44 -23.16
N ALA A 73 -0.40 22.39 -23.19
CA ALA A 73 -1.24 22.96 -22.15
C ALA A 73 -2.37 21.99 -21.78
N VAL A 74 -2.79 22.00 -20.52
CA VAL A 74 -4.00 21.31 -20.05
C VAL A 74 -5.18 22.26 -20.23
N GLU A 75 -6.06 22.00 -21.20
CA GLU A 75 -7.23 22.84 -21.46
C GLU A 75 -8.34 22.65 -20.42
N LYS A 76 -8.60 21.39 -20.02
CA LYS A 76 -9.67 21.05 -19.06
C LYS A 76 -9.35 19.75 -18.33
N VAL A 77 -9.54 19.76 -17.01
CA VAL A 77 -9.65 18.55 -16.20
C VAL A 77 -11.12 18.25 -15.95
N ASP A 78 -11.62 17.15 -16.52
CA ASP A 78 -12.99 16.69 -16.29
C ASP A 78 -13.04 15.64 -15.17
N TRP A 79 -13.14 16.13 -13.93
CA TRP A 79 -13.16 15.29 -12.73
C TRP A 79 -14.24 14.20 -12.75
N LEU A 80 -15.44 14.57 -13.19
CA LEU A 80 -16.57 13.63 -13.25
C LEU A 80 -16.29 12.52 -14.28
N ALA A 81 -15.80 12.87 -15.46
CA ALA A 81 -15.44 11.87 -16.47
C ALA A 81 -14.31 10.94 -15.98
N ILE A 82 -13.31 11.45 -15.26
CA ILE A 82 -12.24 10.63 -14.67
C ILE A 82 -12.84 9.66 -13.63
N ARG A 83 -13.60 10.19 -12.66
CA ARG A 83 -14.23 9.42 -11.59
C ARG A 83 -15.17 8.35 -12.14
N ASP A 84 -16.06 8.72 -13.06
CA ASP A 84 -17.10 7.83 -13.57
C ASP A 84 -16.51 6.72 -14.46
N ARG A 85 -15.44 7.00 -15.21
CA ARG A 85 -14.67 5.96 -15.93
C ARG A 85 -14.09 4.93 -14.96
N ILE A 86 -13.63 5.36 -13.79
CA ILE A 86 -12.99 4.49 -12.79
C ILE A 86 -14.04 3.63 -12.11
N PHE A 87 -15.05 4.25 -11.49
CA PHE A 87 -16.03 3.53 -10.70
C PHE A 87 -17.09 2.83 -11.56
N GLY A 88 -17.39 3.34 -12.75
CA GLY A 88 -18.18 2.61 -13.75
C GLY A 88 -17.52 1.33 -14.25
N ARG A 89 -16.20 1.15 -14.02
CA ARG A 89 -15.49 -0.12 -14.29
C ARG A 89 -15.39 -1.00 -13.05
N ILE A 90 -15.08 -0.42 -11.88
CA ILE A 90 -14.80 -1.17 -10.65
C ILE A 90 -16.08 -1.69 -10.00
N ASP A 91 -17.12 -0.85 -9.90
CA ASP A 91 -18.34 -1.18 -9.17
C ASP A 91 -19.05 -2.42 -9.78
N PRO A 92 -19.15 -2.57 -11.12
CA PRO A 92 -19.68 -3.81 -11.72
C PRO A 92 -18.82 -5.06 -11.47
N ILE A 93 -17.49 -4.91 -11.35
CA ILE A 93 -16.59 -6.04 -11.04
C ILE A 93 -16.81 -6.51 -9.60
N SER A 94 -16.93 -5.58 -8.66
CA SER A 94 -17.26 -5.87 -7.26
C SER A 94 -18.62 -6.58 -7.15
N ALA A 95 -19.67 -6.00 -7.74
CA ALA A 95 -21.02 -6.58 -7.74
C ALA A 95 -21.05 -7.96 -8.42
N GLY A 96 -20.37 -8.12 -9.56
CA GLY A 96 -20.29 -9.41 -10.25
C GLY A 96 -19.58 -10.49 -9.43
N GLY A 97 -18.55 -10.12 -8.66
CA GLY A 97 -17.87 -11.03 -7.73
C GLY A 97 -18.76 -11.45 -6.56
N GLU A 98 -19.53 -10.51 -6.01
CA GLU A 98 -20.52 -10.79 -4.97
C GLU A 98 -21.61 -11.75 -5.47
N ASP A 99 -22.21 -11.43 -6.61
CA ASP A 99 -23.24 -12.22 -7.25
C ASP A 99 -22.75 -13.61 -7.65
N TYR A 100 -21.48 -13.74 -8.05
CA TYR A 100 -20.86 -15.04 -8.30
C TYR A 100 -20.88 -15.90 -7.04
N ARG A 101 -20.44 -15.37 -5.90
CA ARG A 101 -20.42 -16.13 -4.63
C ARG A 101 -21.82 -16.48 -4.13
N LYS A 102 -22.81 -15.58 -4.29
CA LYS A 102 -24.21 -15.85 -3.93
C LYS A 102 -24.85 -17.01 -4.70
N ARG A 103 -24.36 -17.33 -5.90
CA ARG A 103 -24.92 -18.38 -6.77
C ARG A 103 -24.32 -19.77 -6.55
N LEU A 104 -23.22 -19.88 -5.81
CA LEU A 104 -22.58 -21.17 -5.55
C LEU A 104 -23.38 -21.92 -4.47
N GLU A 105 -23.76 -23.16 -4.76
CA GLU A 105 -24.60 -23.96 -3.84
C GLU A 105 -23.87 -24.31 -2.52
N ASN A 106 -22.54 -24.43 -2.58
CA ASN A 106 -21.68 -24.81 -1.45
C ASN A 106 -21.10 -23.61 -0.68
N VAL A 107 -21.36 -22.37 -1.13
CA VAL A 107 -20.84 -21.14 -0.50
C VAL A 107 -21.98 -20.27 0.02
N GLU A 108 -22.00 -20.05 1.32
CA GLU A 108 -22.87 -19.06 1.95
C GLU A 108 -22.13 -17.71 2.04
N LEU A 109 -22.64 -16.70 1.30
CA LEU A 109 -22.21 -15.31 1.51
C LEU A 109 -23.08 -14.64 2.58
N ILE A 110 -22.44 -14.24 3.67
CA ILE A 110 -23.05 -13.44 4.74
C ILE A 110 -22.74 -11.97 4.45
N SER A 111 -23.68 -11.26 3.82
CA SER A 111 -23.57 -9.84 3.51
C SER A 111 -23.80 -8.93 4.74
N GLN A 112 -23.12 -9.22 5.85
CA GLN A 112 -23.22 -8.52 7.14
C GLN A 112 -21.86 -8.48 7.83
N PHE A 113 -21.68 -7.52 8.75
CA PHE A 113 -20.56 -7.59 9.68
C PHE A 113 -20.74 -8.78 10.64
N VAL A 114 -19.61 -9.35 11.07
CA VAL A 114 -19.60 -10.49 12.00
C VAL A 114 -18.63 -10.25 13.14
N THR A 115 -19.00 -10.77 14.31
CA THR A 115 -18.10 -10.82 15.49
C THR A 115 -17.68 -12.26 15.76
N LEU A 116 -16.44 -12.42 16.24
CA LEU A 116 -15.90 -13.69 16.67
C LEU A 116 -16.41 -14.06 18.06
N ARG A 117 -16.71 -15.34 18.22
CA ARG A 117 -16.99 -16.01 19.49
C ARG A 117 -16.01 -17.17 19.65
N GLU A 118 -16.00 -17.76 20.84
CA GLU A 118 -15.19 -18.95 21.11
C GLU A 118 -15.52 -20.10 20.15
N GLY A 119 -14.55 -21.00 19.95
CA GLY A 119 -14.73 -22.20 19.14
C GLY A 119 -14.97 -21.93 17.65
N LYS A 120 -14.28 -20.94 17.05
CA LYS A 120 -14.38 -20.61 15.61
C LYS A 120 -15.81 -20.32 15.16
N THR A 121 -16.57 -19.61 16.00
CA THR A 121 -17.95 -19.24 15.72
C THR A 121 -18.05 -17.78 15.33
N LEU A 122 -18.66 -17.51 14.18
CA LEU A 122 -19.02 -16.18 13.70
C LEU A 122 -20.45 -15.87 14.13
N ARG A 123 -20.70 -14.66 14.62
CA ARG A 123 -22.04 -14.15 14.89
C ARG A 123 -22.31 -12.94 14.02
N ALA A 124 -23.27 -13.07 13.12
CA ALA A 124 -23.79 -11.98 12.28
C ALA A 124 -24.67 -11.03 13.08
N GLU A 125 -24.94 -9.84 12.53
CA GLU A 125 -25.75 -8.79 13.15
C GLU A 125 -27.20 -9.23 13.39
N ASP A 126 -27.78 -10.01 12.48
CA ASP A 126 -29.11 -10.62 12.62
C ASP A 126 -29.18 -11.74 13.69
N GLY A 127 -28.05 -12.08 14.32
CA GLY A 127 -27.94 -13.10 15.33
C GLY A 127 -27.73 -14.52 14.80
N THR A 128 -27.55 -14.70 13.49
CA THR A 128 -27.13 -15.97 12.89
C THR A 128 -25.75 -16.35 13.40
N GLU A 129 -25.57 -17.63 13.76
CA GLU A 129 -24.29 -18.17 14.23
C GLU A 129 -23.78 -19.27 13.30
N ILE A 130 -22.51 -19.17 12.94
CA ILE A 130 -21.83 -20.09 12.03
C ILE A 130 -20.56 -20.56 12.70
N THR A 131 -20.50 -21.86 13.03
CA THR A 131 -19.31 -22.51 13.58
C THR A 131 -18.55 -23.19 12.44
N ALA A 132 -17.22 -23.05 12.40
CA ALA A 132 -16.41 -23.61 11.32
C ALA A 132 -15.31 -24.57 11.80
N GLU A 133 -15.02 -25.59 10.98
CA GLU A 133 -13.86 -26.46 11.22
C GLU A 133 -12.53 -25.74 10.98
N GLN A 134 -12.45 -24.91 9.94
CA GLN A 134 -11.35 -23.99 9.69
C GLN A 134 -11.86 -22.55 9.60
N LEU A 135 -11.05 -21.61 10.06
CA LEU A 135 -11.38 -20.18 10.09
C LEU A 135 -10.21 -19.38 9.50
N VAL A 136 -10.53 -18.45 8.61
CA VAL A 136 -9.57 -17.46 8.12
C VAL A 136 -10.07 -16.05 8.42
N ILE A 137 -9.22 -15.27 9.09
CA ILE A 137 -9.49 -13.88 9.42
C ILE A 137 -8.71 -13.00 8.42
N ALA A 138 -9.43 -12.44 7.45
CA ALA A 138 -8.90 -11.58 6.39
C ALA A 138 -9.63 -10.21 6.35
N ALA A 139 -10.05 -9.71 7.52
CA ALA A 139 -10.90 -8.52 7.65
C ALA A 139 -10.16 -7.19 7.40
N GLY A 140 -8.88 -7.23 7.05
CA GLY A 140 -8.09 -6.08 6.63
C GLY A 140 -7.97 -4.98 7.69
N SER A 141 -7.95 -3.74 7.21
CA SER A 141 -7.76 -2.52 8.00
C SER A 141 -8.70 -1.41 7.52
N ARG A 142 -8.79 -0.31 8.27
CA ARG A 142 -9.55 0.91 7.93
C ARG A 142 -8.71 2.17 8.17
N PRO A 143 -9.03 3.31 7.54
CA PRO A 143 -8.36 4.57 7.84
C PRO A 143 -8.41 4.92 9.34
N THR A 144 -7.28 5.38 9.88
CA THR A 144 -7.23 5.87 11.27
C THR A 144 -7.75 7.31 11.32
N MET A 145 -8.71 7.56 12.21
CA MET A 145 -9.22 8.90 12.49
C MET A 145 -8.61 9.43 13.79
N PRO A 146 -8.07 10.66 13.82
CA PRO A 146 -7.56 11.26 15.04
C PRO A 146 -8.71 11.75 15.93
N GLU A 147 -8.43 11.86 17.22
CA GLU A 147 -9.27 12.65 18.13
C GLU A 147 -9.10 14.14 17.79
N LEU A 148 -10.03 14.67 17.00
CA LEU A 148 -10.01 16.06 16.52
C LEU A 148 -11.44 16.61 16.55
N GLU A 149 -11.62 17.80 17.12
CA GLU A 149 -12.92 18.46 17.11
C GLU A 149 -13.37 18.70 15.66
N GLY A 150 -14.62 18.32 15.33
CA GLY A 150 -15.17 18.47 13.99
C GLY A 150 -14.70 17.43 12.97
N ILE A 151 -14.07 16.33 13.41
CA ILE A 151 -13.61 15.26 12.51
C ILE A 151 -14.75 14.54 11.75
N GLU A 152 -15.97 14.58 12.28
CA GLU A 152 -17.17 13.97 11.68
C GLU A 152 -17.96 14.95 10.80
N LEU A 153 -17.45 16.15 10.54
CA LEU A 153 -18.15 17.14 9.72
C LEU A 153 -18.19 16.72 8.24
N ASP A 154 -19.26 17.11 7.56
CA ASP A 154 -19.35 17.03 6.10
C ASP A 154 -18.17 17.79 5.45
N GLY A 155 -17.53 17.15 4.48
CA GLY A 155 -16.31 17.67 3.84
C GLY A 155 -15.01 17.13 4.45
N VAL A 156 -15.09 16.37 5.55
CA VAL A 156 -13.97 15.54 6.02
C VAL A 156 -14.03 14.18 5.33
N HIS A 157 -12.91 13.80 4.74
CA HIS A 157 -12.75 12.61 3.92
C HIS A 157 -11.60 11.76 4.41
N THR A 158 -11.68 10.48 4.09
CA THR A 158 -10.56 9.55 4.16
C THR A 158 -10.19 9.12 2.74
N SER A 159 -9.18 8.26 2.61
CA SER A 159 -8.89 7.56 1.35
C SER A 159 -10.12 6.85 0.78
N ASP A 160 -11.07 6.46 1.64
CA ASP A 160 -12.23 5.68 1.21
C ASP A 160 -13.27 6.55 0.49
N THR A 161 -13.33 7.84 0.80
CA THR A 161 -14.38 8.73 0.32
C THR A 161 -13.89 9.80 -0.65
N ILE A 162 -12.62 10.22 -0.56
CA ILE A 162 -12.08 11.35 -1.34
C ILE A 162 -12.09 11.15 -2.86
N MET A 163 -12.02 9.90 -3.34
CA MET A 163 -12.03 9.61 -4.78
C MET A 163 -13.42 9.76 -5.42
N ARG A 164 -14.49 9.77 -4.61
CA ARG A 164 -15.88 9.81 -5.09
C ARG A 164 -16.52 11.20 -4.98
N LEU A 165 -15.74 12.25 -4.74
CA LEU A 165 -16.25 13.62 -4.64
C LEU A 165 -17.14 14.00 -5.84
N ALA A 166 -18.18 14.78 -5.56
CA ALA A 166 -19.11 15.27 -6.58
C ALA A 166 -18.50 16.39 -7.45
N LYS A 167 -17.44 17.04 -6.96
CA LYS A 167 -16.69 18.07 -7.68
C LYS A 167 -15.22 17.99 -7.26
N LEU A 168 -14.33 18.41 -8.15
CA LEU A 168 -12.94 18.66 -7.77
C LEU A 168 -12.92 19.85 -6.79
N PRO A 169 -12.30 19.73 -5.60
CA PRO A 169 -12.17 20.86 -4.69
C PRO A 169 -11.20 21.89 -5.27
N GLU A 170 -11.47 23.18 -5.06
CA GLU A 170 -10.51 24.24 -5.39
C GLU A 170 -9.37 24.20 -4.36
N ARG A 171 -9.69 23.95 -3.09
CA ARG A 171 -8.73 23.84 -1.98
C ARG A 171 -8.92 22.56 -1.17
N LEU A 172 -7.83 21.79 -1.03
CA LEU A 172 -7.79 20.56 -0.25
C LEU A 172 -6.71 20.64 0.83
N VAL A 173 -7.12 20.48 2.09
CA VAL A 173 -6.17 20.30 3.20
C VAL A 173 -5.98 18.81 3.45
N ILE A 174 -4.73 18.34 3.48
CA ILE A 174 -4.39 16.93 3.74
C ILE A 174 -3.68 16.83 5.09
N ILE A 175 -4.20 16.02 6.01
CA ILE A 175 -3.58 15.73 7.30
C ILE A 175 -2.87 14.38 7.22
N GLY A 176 -1.53 14.41 7.23
CA GLY A 176 -0.70 13.21 7.17
C GLY A 176 0.46 13.33 6.19
N GLY A 177 1.55 12.62 6.47
CA GLY A 177 2.79 12.66 5.68
C GLY A 177 3.23 11.29 5.13
N GLY A 178 2.34 10.30 5.17
CA GLY A 178 2.58 8.95 4.65
C GLY A 178 2.29 8.84 3.15
N TYR A 179 2.46 7.63 2.61
CA TYR A 179 2.35 7.38 1.17
C TYR A 179 0.95 7.70 0.62
N ILE A 180 -0.13 7.37 1.34
CA ILE A 180 -1.51 7.70 0.96
C ILE A 180 -1.67 9.21 0.82
N ALA A 181 -1.23 9.97 1.82
CA ALA A 181 -1.33 11.42 1.83
C ALA A 181 -0.55 12.06 0.66
N CYS A 182 0.66 11.57 0.40
CA CYS A 182 1.51 12.10 -0.68
C CYS A 182 0.97 11.75 -2.07
N GLU A 183 0.43 10.54 -2.28
CA GLU A 183 -0.21 10.17 -3.55
C GLU A 183 -1.42 11.06 -3.85
N PHE A 184 -2.29 11.28 -2.86
CA PHE A 184 -3.43 12.18 -3.05
C PHE A 184 -3.00 13.63 -3.22
N ALA A 185 -1.96 14.09 -2.51
CA ALA A 185 -1.41 15.43 -2.74
C ALA A 185 -0.94 15.60 -4.19
N ALA A 186 -0.20 14.63 -4.71
CA ALA A 186 0.28 14.63 -6.09
C ALA A 186 -0.88 14.58 -7.10
N ILE A 187 -1.89 13.72 -6.88
CA ILE A 187 -3.08 13.60 -7.74
C ILE A 187 -3.85 14.92 -7.78
N PHE A 188 -4.28 15.44 -6.63
CA PHE A 188 -5.14 16.63 -6.59
C PHE A 188 -4.42 17.88 -7.07
N SER A 189 -3.15 18.08 -6.69
CA SER A 189 -2.35 19.21 -7.18
C SER A 189 -2.17 19.15 -8.70
N ALA A 190 -1.85 17.97 -9.26
CA ALA A 190 -1.70 17.80 -10.71
C ALA A 190 -2.99 18.09 -11.49
N LEU A 191 -4.15 17.86 -10.86
CA LEU A 191 -5.46 18.08 -11.45
C LEU A 191 -5.99 19.51 -11.24
N GLY A 192 -5.22 20.39 -10.59
CA GLY A 192 -5.50 21.82 -10.45
C GLY A 192 -6.06 22.25 -9.09
N THR A 193 -6.12 21.36 -8.09
CA THR A 193 -6.50 21.71 -6.73
C THR A 193 -5.33 22.38 -5.99
N GLU A 194 -5.58 23.47 -5.27
CA GLU A 194 -4.64 24.01 -4.30
C GLU A 194 -4.54 23.06 -3.09
N VAL A 195 -3.43 22.34 -2.98
CA VAL A 195 -3.20 21.37 -1.90
C VAL A 195 -2.32 21.97 -0.81
N ILE A 196 -2.79 21.88 0.44
CA ILE A 196 -2.02 22.18 1.65
C ILE A 196 -1.89 20.93 2.51
N GLN A 197 -0.69 20.36 2.58
CA GLN A 197 -0.41 19.17 3.37
C GLN A 197 0.18 19.53 4.74
N LEU A 198 -0.50 19.13 5.81
CA LEU A 198 -0.10 19.35 7.19
C LEU A 198 0.59 18.10 7.74
N VAL A 199 1.78 18.27 8.30
CA VAL A 199 2.51 17.19 8.95
C VAL A 199 3.12 17.65 10.28
N ARG A 200 2.95 16.83 11.31
CA ARG A 200 3.57 17.04 12.63
C ARG A 200 5.10 16.90 12.62
N SER A 201 5.63 16.18 11.64
CA SER A 201 7.06 15.92 11.48
C SER A 201 7.76 17.02 10.69
N GLY A 202 9.09 16.98 10.69
CA GLY A 202 9.94 17.82 9.84
C GLY A 202 10.19 17.26 8.42
N ALA A 203 9.50 16.19 8.04
CA ALA A 203 9.62 15.55 6.72
C ALA A 203 8.39 14.72 6.36
N LEU A 204 8.10 14.62 5.06
CA LEU A 204 7.24 13.61 4.44
C LEU A 204 7.97 12.27 4.38
N MET A 205 7.22 11.17 4.34
CA MET A 205 7.74 9.83 4.00
C MET A 205 8.95 9.40 4.86
N ARG A 206 8.85 9.58 6.17
CA ARG A 206 9.96 9.41 7.12
C ARG A 206 10.65 8.03 7.11
N HIS A 207 9.98 7.01 6.59
CA HIS A 207 10.48 5.64 6.50
C HIS A 207 11.40 5.40 5.29
N LEU A 208 11.48 6.34 4.35
CA LEU A 208 12.38 6.22 3.20
C LEU A 208 13.83 6.44 3.62
N ASP A 209 14.74 5.92 2.80
CA ASP A 209 16.16 6.25 2.84
C ASP A 209 16.35 7.78 2.84
N ALA A 210 17.30 8.28 3.65
CA ALA A 210 17.45 9.70 3.91
C ALA A 210 17.71 10.54 2.65
N GLU A 211 18.46 10.00 1.67
CA GLU A 211 18.77 10.69 0.41
C GLU A 211 17.52 10.81 -0.47
N ILE A 212 16.81 9.70 -0.65
CA ILE A 212 15.54 9.65 -1.40
C ILE A 212 14.48 10.52 -0.74
N ARG A 213 14.36 10.47 0.60
CA ARG A 213 13.45 11.32 1.36
C ARG A 213 13.74 12.80 1.12
N GLY A 214 15.00 13.20 1.23
CA GLY A 214 15.41 14.60 1.01
C GLY A 214 15.05 15.09 -0.39
N ALA A 215 15.40 14.31 -1.40
CA ALA A 215 15.10 14.62 -2.79
C ALA A 215 13.59 14.68 -3.06
N PHE A 216 12.81 13.72 -2.55
CA PHE A 216 11.35 13.72 -2.68
C PHE A 216 10.70 14.94 -2.02
N ASN A 217 11.13 15.33 -0.82
CA ASN A 217 10.56 16.49 -0.14
C ASN A 217 10.85 17.80 -0.91
N ALA A 218 12.01 17.91 -1.56
CA ALA A 218 12.32 19.05 -2.44
C ALA A 218 11.36 19.11 -3.64
N GLU A 219 11.14 18.00 -4.35
CA GLU A 219 10.21 17.93 -5.48
C GLU A 219 8.76 18.18 -5.04
N ALA A 220 8.32 17.54 -3.95
CA ALA A 220 6.96 17.69 -3.41
C ALA A 220 6.62 19.15 -3.09
N THR A 221 7.55 19.89 -2.46
CA THR A 221 7.32 21.31 -2.13
C THR A 221 7.33 22.24 -3.34
N GLY A 222 7.88 21.81 -4.48
CA GLY A 222 7.72 22.50 -5.76
C GLY A 222 6.35 22.29 -6.40
N HIS A 223 5.62 21.25 -5.97
CA HIS A 223 4.34 20.84 -6.57
C HIS A 223 3.12 21.18 -5.71
N TRP A 224 3.23 21.19 -4.38
CA TRP A 224 2.17 21.60 -3.47
C TRP A 224 2.72 22.19 -2.17
N GLN A 225 1.85 22.84 -1.40
CA GLN A 225 2.26 23.44 -0.14
C GLN A 225 2.37 22.37 0.94
N VAL A 226 3.52 22.32 1.62
CA VAL A 226 3.74 21.48 2.80
C VAL A 226 3.96 22.38 4.02
N ARG A 227 3.25 22.10 5.12
CA ARG A 227 3.42 22.74 6.42
C ARG A 227 3.97 21.72 7.41
N TYR A 228 5.29 21.78 7.62
CA TYR A 228 5.99 20.96 8.60
C TYR A 228 5.72 21.44 10.03
N HIS A 229 5.87 20.55 11.01
CA HIS A 229 5.63 20.82 12.43
C HIS A 229 4.28 21.50 12.71
N THR A 230 3.26 21.16 11.92
CA THR A 230 1.95 21.81 11.95
C THR A 230 0.86 20.77 12.14
N GLU A 231 -0.05 21.02 13.07
CA GLU A 231 -1.16 20.13 13.41
C GLU A 231 -2.49 20.90 13.33
N ALA A 232 -3.52 20.26 12.79
CA ALA A 232 -4.89 20.74 12.92
C ALA A 232 -5.36 20.49 14.35
N ARG A 233 -6.00 21.50 14.95
CA ARG A 233 -6.52 21.48 16.32
C ARG A 233 -8.04 21.38 16.39
N ALA A 234 -8.73 21.89 15.38
CA ALA A 234 -10.16 21.75 15.20
C ALA A 234 -10.54 21.96 13.74
N LEU A 235 -11.66 21.36 13.34
CA LEU A 235 -12.36 21.61 12.09
C LEU A 235 -13.69 22.28 12.41
N ARG A 236 -14.00 23.37 11.73
CA ARG A 236 -15.25 24.11 11.95
C ARG A 236 -16.04 24.23 10.65
N PRO A 237 -17.38 24.17 10.70
CA PRO A 237 -18.21 24.50 9.55
C PRO A 237 -17.96 25.94 9.13
N ALA A 238 -18.04 26.19 7.83
CA ALA A 238 -18.00 27.53 7.30
C ALA A 238 -19.02 27.72 6.16
N ASP A 239 -19.24 28.98 5.72
CA ASP A 239 -20.24 29.29 4.68
C ASP A 239 -20.07 28.46 3.40
N SER A 240 -18.82 28.12 3.07
CA SER A 240 -18.47 27.13 2.07
C SER A 240 -17.24 26.37 2.56
N GLY A 241 -17.36 25.03 2.61
CA GLY A 241 -16.30 24.14 3.06
C GLY A 241 -16.09 24.15 4.58
N LEU A 242 -14.82 24.06 4.99
CA LEU A 242 -14.38 23.90 6.37
C LEU A 242 -13.27 24.90 6.71
N ASP A 243 -13.30 25.38 7.95
CA ASP A 243 -12.19 26.10 8.58
C ASP A 243 -11.32 25.10 9.36
N VAL A 244 -10.06 24.95 8.94
CA VAL A 244 -9.04 24.14 9.59
C VAL A 244 -8.23 25.02 10.53
N VAL A 245 -8.46 24.88 11.83
CA VAL A 245 -7.80 25.68 12.87
C VAL A 245 -6.46 25.06 13.24
N LEU A 246 -5.35 25.80 13.09
CA LEU A 246 -4.00 25.34 13.45
C LEU A 246 -3.53 25.87 14.82
N GLY A 247 -4.20 26.90 15.32
CA GLY A 247 -3.83 27.68 16.49
C GLY A 247 -4.37 29.09 16.34
N SER A 248 -3.49 30.08 16.22
CA SER A 248 -3.87 31.45 15.85
C SER A 248 -4.20 31.63 14.36
N GLU A 249 -3.84 30.65 13.53
CA GLU A 249 -4.11 30.62 12.10
C GLU A 249 -5.29 29.69 11.80
N THR A 250 -6.07 30.04 10.77
CA THR A 250 -7.14 29.21 10.21
C THR A 250 -6.97 29.14 8.69
N LEU A 251 -7.00 27.92 8.16
CA LEU A 251 -6.99 27.67 6.72
C LEU A 251 -8.41 27.36 6.25
N ARG A 252 -8.82 27.91 5.11
CA ARG A 252 -10.10 27.56 4.48
C ARG A 252 -9.88 26.45 3.46
N ALA A 253 -10.70 25.40 3.53
CA ALA A 253 -10.65 24.26 2.61
C ALA A 253 -12.05 23.88 2.13
N ASP A 254 -12.17 23.40 0.89
CA ASP A 254 -13.44 22.84 0.39
C ASP A 254 -13.63 21.39 0.86
N ALA A 255 -12.50 20.71 1.09
CA ALA A 255 -12.43 19.35 1.60
C ALA A 255 -11.18 19.18 2.48
N VAL A 256 -11.27 18.28 3.45
CA VAL A 256 -10.14 17.84 4.29
C VAL A 256 -9.94 16.35 4.08
N LEU A 257 -8.72 15.91 3.74
CA LEU A 257 -8.36 14.50 3.69
C LEU A 257 -7.54 14.11 4.92
N VAL A 258 -8.03 13.12 5.66
CA VAL A 258 -7.32 12.50 6.78
C VAL A 258 -6.63 11.23 6.29
N ALA A 259 -5.29 11.21 6.34
CA ALA A 259 -4.46 10.12 5.84
C ALA A 259 -3.25 9.88 6.76
N ILE A 260 -3.54 9.65 8.05
CA ILE A 260 -2.52 9.53 9.11
C ILE A 260 -2.08 8.09 9.42
N GLY A 261 -2.73 7.09 8.83
CA GLY A 261 -2.45 5.68 9.08
C GLY A 261 -3.67 4.80 8.85
N ARG A 262 -3.53 3.52 9.16
CA ARG A 262 -4.60 2.53 9.09
C ARG A 262 -4.61 1.70 10.36
N THR A 263 -5.80 1.35 10.82
CA THR A 263 -6.04 0.53 12.01
C THR A 263 -6.55 -0.85 11.56
N PRO A 264 -5.97 -1.97 12.04
CA PRO A 264 -6.48 -3.30 11.72
C PRO A 264 -7.90 -3.49 12.29
N ASN A 265 -8.76 -4.24 11.60
CA ASN A 265 -10.17 -4.40 11.99
C ASN A 265 -10.39 -5.46 13.09
N THR A 266 -9.41 -5.68 13.95
CA THR A 266 -9.45 -6.70 15.01
C THR A 266 -10.45 -6.39 16.11
N ASP A 267 -10.68 -5.11 16.38
CA ASP A 267 -11.68 -4.61 17.31
C ASP A 267 -13.10 -4.81 16.79
N LEU A 268 -13.35 -4.51 15.50
CA LEU A 268 -14.66 -4.67 14.88
C LEU A 268 -15.12 -6.13 14.82
N ILE A 269 -14.19 -7.08 14.72
CA ILE A 269 -14.49 -8.51 14.75
C ILE A 269 -14.47 -9.09 16.17
N GLY A 270 -14.19 -8.31 17.22
CA GLY A 270 -14.12 -8.81 18.60
C GLY A 270 -13.01 -9.83 18.85
N ALA A 271 -11.83 -9.65 18.23
CA ALA A 271 -10.74 -10.62 18.30
C ALA A 271 -10.22 -10.82 19.73
N ARG A 272 -10.12 -9.75 20.52
CA ARG A 272 -9.63 -9.79 21.91
C ARG A 272 -10.65 -10.49 22.81
N GLU A 273 -11.93 -10.21 22.63
CA GLU A 273 -13.05 -10.84 23.34
C GLU A 273 -13.14 -12.33 23.02
N ALA A 274 -12.77 -12.73 21.80
CA ALA A 274 -12.61 -14.11 21.40
C ALA A 274 -11.29 -14.75 21.91
N GLY A 275 -10.52 -14.05 22.74
CA GLY A 275 -9.28 -14.56 23.35
C GLY A 275 -8.14 -14.76 22.36
N LEU A 276 -8.11 -14.02 21.25
CA LEU A 276 -7.00 -14.03 20.29
C LEU A 276 -5.94 -13.01 20.70
N GLU A 277 -4.67 -13.33 20.43
CA GLU A 277 -3.56 -12.45 20.76
C GLU A 277 -3.39 -11.36 19.72
N LEU A 278 -3.18 -10.13 20.21
CA LEU A 278 -2.91 -8.95 19.40
C LEU A 278 -1.52 -8.42 19.73
N HIS A 279 -0.85 -7.86 18.72
CA HIS A 279 0.28 -6.96 18.91
C HIS A 279 -0.20 -5.65 19.59
N GLU A 280 0.74 -4.84 20.08
CA GLU A 280 0.44 -3.55 20.70
C GLU A 280 -0.28 -2.58 19.75
N ASP A 281 0.01 -2.66 18.45
CA ASP A 281 -0.63 -1.88 17.39
C ASP A 281 -2.00 -2.44 16.96
N GLY A 282 -2.50 -3.47 17.64
CA GLY A 282 -3.81 -4.07 17.41
C GLY A 282 -3.85 -5.15 16.33
N ARG A 283 -2.75 -5.44 15.62
CA ARG A 283 -2.73 -6.54 14.63
C ARG A 283 -2.85 -7.91 15.30
N LEU A 284 -3.46 -8.88 14.65
CA LEU A 284 -3.47 -10.28 15.09
C LEU A 284 -2.06 -10.85 15.09
N GLN A 285 -1.68 -11.51 16.19
CA GLN A 285 -0.45 -12.29 16.24
C GLN A 285 -0.63 -13.60 15.49
N VAL A 286 0.34 -13.91 14.65
CA VAL A 286 0.41 -15.14 13.87
C VAL A 286 1.80 -15.77 13.98
N ASP A 287 1.88 -17.10 13.85
CA ASP A 287 3.17 -17.76 13.69
C ASP A 287 3.69 -17.72 12.25
N GLN A 288 4.87 -18.31 12.02
CA GLN A 288 5.49 -18.42 10.69
C GLN A 288 4.64 -19.17 9.66
N TYR A 289 3.52 -19.81 10.02
CA TYR A 289 2.61 -20.52 9.12
C TYR A 289 1.28 -19.77 8.93
N GLN A 290 1.20 -18.52 9.38
CA GLN A 290 -0.01 -17.68 9.42
C GLN A 290 -1.10 -18.17 10.39
N ARG A 291 -0.79 -19.05 11.34
CA ARG A 291 -1.77 -19.53 12.33
C ARG A 291 -1.92 -18.51 13.44
N VAL A 292 -3.16 -18.16 13.78
CA VAL A 292 -3.47 -17.17 14.84
C VAL A 292 -3.09 -17.71 16.21
N LEU A 293 -2.60 -16.85 17.09
CA LEU A 293 -2.15 -17.24 18.43
C LEU A 293 -3.20 -17.00 19.53
N ARG A 294 -3.18 -17.87 20.55
CA ARG A 294 -3.88 -17.76 21.84
C ARG A 294 -3.04 -18.41 22.93
N GLY A 295 -2.70 -17.67 23.99
CA GLY A 295 -1.86 -18.17 25.09
C GLY A 295 -0.45 -18.57 24.62
N GLY A 296 0.10 -17.88 23.63
CA GLY A 296 1.39 -18.17 23.00
C GLY A 296 1.40 -19.42 22.12
N GLN A 297 0.24 -20.01 21.82
CA GLN A 297 0.13 -21.23 21.02
C GLN A 297 -0.77 -21.02 19.80
N PRO A 298 -0.48 -21.67 18.66
CA PRO A 298 -1.30 -21.58 17.46
C PRO A 298 -2.68 -22.22 17.69
N VAL A 299 -3.74 -21.53 17.30
CA VAL A 299 -5.11 -22.03 17.33
C VAL A 299 -5.32 -22.95 16.12
N THR A 300 -5.59 -24.23 16.39
CA THR A 300 -5.76 -25.25 15.34
C THR A 300 -6.87 -24.88 14.35
N GLY A 301 -6.50 -24.82 13.07
CA GLY A 301 -7.42 -24.51 11.97
C GLY A 301 -7.78 -23.03 11.85
N THR A 302 -7.11 -22.12 12.58
CA THR A 302 -7.37 -20.68 12.49
C THR A 302 -6.17 -19.94 11.92
N TYR A 303 -6.39 -19.20 10.83
CA TYR A 303 -5.36 -18.45 10.13
C TYR A 303 -5.74 -16.97 10.00
N ALA A 304 -4.77 -16.10 9.80
CA ALA A 304 -4.99 -14.69 9.45
C ALA A 304 -4.01 -14.24 8.35
N LEU A 305 -4.43 -13.29 7.53
CA LEU A 305 -3.62 -12.75 6.43
C LEU A 305 -3.96 -11.30 6.11
N GLY A 306 -3.01 -10.62 5.47
CA GLY A 306 -3.13 -9.22 5.06
C GLY A 306 -3.08 -8.26 6.23
N ASP A 307 -3.59 -7.05 6.02
CA ASP A 307 -3.42 -5.92 6.94
C ASP A 307 -3.87 -6.16 8.39
N ILE A 308 -4.70 -7.17 8.63
CA ILE A 308 -5.16 -7.50 9.98
C ILE A 308 -4.07 -8.16 10.83
N SER A 309 -3.07 -8.80 10.23
CA SER A 309 -1.96 -9.47 10.91
C SER A 309 -0.59 -8.92 10.49
N SER A 310 -0.45 -8.54 9.22
CA SER A 310 0.84 -8.27 8.61
C SER A 310 1.35 -6.86 8.93
N GLN A 311 2.64 -6.75 9.23
CA GLN A 311 3.29 -5.47 9.49
C GLN A 311 3.34 -4.62 8.21
N THR A 312 3.60 -5.27 7.07
CA THR A 312 3.65 -4.62 5.76
C THR A 312 2.28 -4.71 5.07
N GLN A 313 1.51 -3.63 5.19
CA GLN A 313 0.14 -3.53 4.66
C GLN A 313 0.13 -3.23 3.14
N LEU A 314 0.54 -4.22 2.34
CA LEU A 314 0.60 -4.13 0.88
C LEU A 314 -0.14 -5.28 0.21
N LYS A 315 -0.79 -5.00 -0.92
CA LYS A 315 -1.61 -6.01 -1.62
C LYS A 315 -0.81 -7.24 -2.04
N HIS A 316 0.41 -7.09 -2.54
CA HIS A 316 1.25 -8.22 -2.94
C HIS A 316 1.71 -9.08 -1.76
N VAL A 317 1.83 -8.52 -0.56
CA VAL A 317 2.04 -9.29 0.68
C VAL A 317 0.80 -10.13 0.97
N ALA A 318 -0.38 -9.51 0.99
CA ALA A 318 -1.63 -10.24 1.22
C ALA A 318 -1.90 -11.32 0.13
N ASN A 319 -1.46 -11.11 -1.11
CA ASN A 319 -1.54 -12.12 -2.17
C ASN A 319 -0.56 -13.28 -1.97
N TYR A 320 0.64 -13.02 -1.44
CA TYR A 320 1.59 -14.06 -1.07
C TYR A 320 1.02 -14.89 0.09
N GLU A 321 0.56 -14.22 1.15
CA GLU A 321 -0.02 -14.87 2.32
C GLU A 321 -1.30 -15.63 1.99
N ALA A 322 -2.13 -15.15 1.06
CA ALA A 322 -3.30 -15.91 0.59
C ALA A 322 -2.92 -17.25 -0.05
N ARG A 323 -1.88 -17.28 -0.89
CA ARG A 323 -1.37 -18.54 -1.48
C ARG A 323 -0.79 -19.47 -0.42
N LEU A 324 -0.12 -18.90 0.58
CA LEU A 324 0.43 -19.65 1.71
C LEU A 324 -0.68 -20.27 2.58
N VAL A 325 -1.67 -19.46 2.96
CA VAL A 325 -2.81 -19.88 3.79
C VAL A 325 -3.66 -20.90 3.06
N ALA A 326 -3.93 -20.71 1.75
CA ALA A 326 -4.63 -21.71 0.93
C ALA A 326 -3.91 -23.07 1.01
N HIS A 327 -2.59 -23.10 0.76
CA HIS A 327 -1.81 -24.33 0.89
C HIS A 327 -1.93 -24.95 2.29
N ASN A 328 -1.79 -24.14 3.35
CA ASN A 328 -1.78 -24.61 4.74
C ASN A 328 -3.16 -25.10 5.22
N LEU A 329 -4.25 -24.55 4.68
CA LEU A 329 -5.63 -25.02 4.94
C LEU A 329 -5.86 -26.39 4.32
N GLU A 330 -5.46 -26.55 3.06
CA GLU A 330 -5.66 -27.77 2.26
C GLU A 330 -4.71 -28.91 2.67
N HIS A 331 -3.55 -28.57 3.26
CA HIS A 331 -2.49 -29.53 3.61
C HIS A 331 -2.04 -29.38 5.07
N PRO A 332 -2.90 -29.64 6.07
CA PRO A 332 -2.59 -29.40 7.49
C PRO A 332 -1.41 -30.23 8.02
N GLY A 333 -1.03 -31.32 7.33
CA GLY A 333 0.15 -32.13 7.65
C GLY A 333 1.46 -31.69 6.97
N GLN A 334 1.41 -30.71 6.06
CA GLN A 334 2.56 -30.26 5.25
C GLN A 334 2.59 -28.73 5.14
N LEU A 335 2.64 -28.07 6.29
CA LEU A 335 2.61 -26.61 6.37
C LEU A 335 3.85 -25.97 5.70
N ARG A 336 3.60 -24.92 4.93
CA ARG A 336 4.62 -24.02 4.37
C ARG A 336 4.78 -22.81 5.26
N LYS A 337 6.02 -22.40 5.46
CA LYS A 337 6.38 -21.19 6.19
C LYS A 337 6.23 -19.95 5.31
N ASN A 338 5.90 -18.83 5.94
CA ASN A 338 6.01 -17.52 5.35
C ASN A 338 7.49 -17.20 5.06
N SER A 339 7.72 -16.26 4.16
CA SER A 339 9.02 -15.88 3.66
C SER A 339 9.57 -14.69 4.45
N ASP A 340 10.83 -14.77 4.87
CA ASP A 340 11.57 -13.67 5.50
C ASP A 340 12.20 -12.71 4.47
N ARG A 341 11.92 -12.90 3.18
CA ARG A 341 12.46 -12.07 2.09
C ARG A 341 11.96 -10.63 2.17
N ALA A 342 12.80 -9.71 1.72
CA ALA A 342 12.46 -8.30 1.64
C ALA A 342 11.23 -8.06 0.75
N VAL A 343 10.31 -7.22 1.23
CA VAL A 343 9.09 -6.86 0.52
C VAL A 343 9.33 -5.55 -0.22
N PRO A 344 9.12 -5.48 -1.55
CA PRO A 344 9.20 -4.22 -2.27
C PRO A 344 7.98 -3.33 -2.01
N ALA A 345 8.15 -2.02 -2.11
CA ALA A 345 7.08 -1.03 -2.03
C ALA A 345 7.23 0.01 -3.13
N ALA A 346 6.12 0.64 -3.52
CA ALA A 346 6.10 1.73 -4.49
C ALA A 346 5.07 2.80 -4.09
N VAL A 347 5.38 4.05 -4.44
CA VAL A 347 4.55 5.23 -4.16
C VAL A 347 4.41 6.03 -5.44
N PHE A 348 3.18 6.18 -5.89
CA PHE A 348 2.85 6.64 -7.24
C PHE A 348 2.57 8.13 -7.25
N THR A 349 3.54 8.89 -6.73
CA THR A 349 3.60 10.35 -6.81
C THR A 349 4.20 10.79 -8.15
N HIS A 350 4.52 12.08 -8.28
CA HIS A 350 5.37 12.60 -9.33
C HIS A 350 6.49 13.41 -8.64
N PRO A 351 7.75 12.95 -8.64
CA PRO A 351 8.24 11.68 -9.21
C PRO A 351 7.71 10.44 -8.47
N GLU A 352 7.74 9.27 -9.14
CA GLU A 352 7.41 7.97 -8.53
C GLU A 352 8.54 7.49 -7.62
N LEU A 353 8.21 6.71 -6.59
CA LEU A 353 9.18 6.12 -5.67
C LEU A 353 9.05 4.59 -5.64
N ALA A 354 10.16 3.90 -5.44
CA ALA A 354 10.16 2.46 -5.14
C ALA A 354 11.28 2.09 -4.18
N THR A 355 11.04 1.10 -3.32
CA THR A 355 12.03 0.61 -2.35
C THR A 355 11.97 -0.89 -2.19
N ILE A 356 13.09 -1.50 -1.80
CA ILE A 356 13.16 -2.87 -1.27
C ILE A 356 14.34 -2.97 -0.29
N GLY A 357 14.17 -3.77 0.76
CA GLY A 357 15.23 -4.07 1.71
C GLY A 357 15.53 -2.91 2.66
N LEU A 358 16.78 -2.84 3.10
CA LEU A 358 17.23 -1.91 4.12
C LEU A 358 17.46 -0.50 3.56
N THR A 359 17.16 0.52 4.37
CA THR A 359 17.73 1.86 4.21
C THR A 359 19.24 1.84 4.50
N GLU A 360 19.97 2.88 4.08
CA GLU A 360 21.40 2.98 4.40
C GLU A 360 21.67 2.99 5.91
N GLU A 361 20.81 3.67 6.68
CA GLU A 361 20.93 3.74 8.14
C GLU A 361 20.78 2.35 8.78
N GLU A 362 19.76 1.59 8.37
CA GLU A 362 19.53 0.22 8.84
C GLU A 362 20.64 -0.73 8.41
N ALA A 363 21.08 -0.64 7.14
CA ALA A 363 22.17 -1.47 6.63
C ALA A 363 23.49 -1.21 7.37
N ARG A 364 23.79 0.05 7.66
CA ARG A 364 24.97 0.44 8.45
C ARG A 364 24.90 -0.09 9.88
N ALA A 365 23.72 -0.03 10.50
CA ALA A 365 23.50 -0.55 11.85
C ALA A 365 23.61 -2.08 11.92
N GLN A 366 23.17 -2.79 10.87
CA GLN A 366 23.17 -4.26 10.84
C GLN A 366 24.49 -4.88 10.37
N LEU A 367 25.16 -4.28 9.38
CA LEU A 367 26.37 -4.86 8.76
C LEU A 367 27.67 -4.23 9.27
N GLY A 368 27.63 -2.99 9.76
CA GLY A 368 28.83 -2.17 9.97
C GLY A 368 29.17 -1.33 8.74
N ALA A 369 29.65 -0.11 8.98
CA ALA A 369 29.94 0.88 7.94
C ALA A 369 31.03 0.42 6.94
N GLU A 370 32.00 -0.35 7.44
CA GLU A 370 33.13 -0.91 6.71
C GLU A 370 32.73 -2.06 5.78
N HIS A 371 31.58 -2.70 6.03
CA HIS A 371 31.05 -3.81 5.26
C HIS A 371 29.93 -3.39 4.30
N LEU A 372 29.51 -2.13 4.34
CA LEU A 372 28.48 -1.58 3.47
C LEU A 372 29.10 -0.84 2.28
N THR A 373 28.62 -1.14 1.08
CA THR A 373 28.84 -0.33 -0.13
C THR A 373 27.52 0.25 -0.60
N VAL A 374 27.58 1.48 -1.09
CA VAL A 374 26.41 2.25 -1.51
C VAL A 374 26.75 2.94 -2.81
N LYS A 375 25.86 2.85 -3.79
CA LYS A 375 25.95 3.58 -5.04
C LYS A 375 24.61 4.25 -5.33
N THR A 376 24.64 5.57 -5.46
CA THR A 376 23.55 6.33 -6.04
C THR A 376 23.92 6.71 -7.47
N GLN A 377 23.07 6.32 -8.41
CA GLN A 377 23.15 6.68 -9.82
C GLN A 377 22.02 7.67 -10.13
N LYS A 378 22.36 8.83 -10.68
CA LYS A 378 21.33 9.77 -11.13
C LYS A 378 20.81 9.35 -12.49
N PHE A 379 19.53 9.60 -12.73
CA PHE A 379 18.90 9.33 -14.03
C PHE A 379 19.56 10.18 -15.11
N GLY A 380 19.71 11.50 -14.87
CA GLY A 380 20.38 12.45 -15.76
C GLY A 380 21.87 12.18 -16.05
N ASP A 381 22.50 11.20 -15.41
CA ASP A 381 23.87 10.77 -15.72
C ASP A 381 23.90 9.64 -16.78
N THR A 382 22.74 9.21 -17.28
CA THR A 382 22.59 8.19 -18.35
C THR A 382 22.16 8.83 -19.68
N ALA A 383 22.45 8.16 -20.80
CA ALA A 383 22.10 8.67 -22.13
C ALA A 383 20.59 8.90 -22.30
N TYR A 384 19.75 8.00 -21.78
CA TYR A 384 18.30 8.21 -21.80
C TYR A 384 17.86 9.32 -20.84
N GLY A 385 18.54 9.49 -19.71
CA GLY A 385 18.35 10.64 -18.82
C GLY A 385 18.61 11.99 -19.47
N TRP A 386 19.61 12.07 -20.38
CA TRP A 386 19.85 13.27 -21.18
C TRP A 386 18.68 13.56 -22.12
N ALA A 387 18.11 12.52 -22.75
CA ALA A 387 16.95 12.68 -23.63
C ALA A 387 15.71 13.21 -22.88
N MET A 388 15.59 12.92 -21.58
CA MET A 388 14.51 13.44 -20.71
C MET A 388 14.84 14.79 -20.07
N GLU A 389 16.07 15.31 -20.21
CA GLU A 389 16.59 16.43 -19.42
C GLU A 389 16.31 16.21 -17.91
N ASP A 390 16.52 14.99 -17.43
CA ASP A 390 16.23 14.65 -16.03
C ASP A 390 17.23 15.32 -15.07
N ARG A 391 16.70 15.85 -13.96
CA ARG A 391 17.48 16.58 -12.95
C ARG A 391 17.26 16.11 -11.52
N SER A 392 16.27 15.27 -11.28
CA SER A 392 15.87 14.86 -9.93
C SER A 392 15.85 13.35 -9.72
N GLY A 393 15.88 12.53 -10.77
CA GLY A 393 15.81 11.08 -10.65
C GLY A 393 17.05 10.46 -10.00
N LEU A 394 16.83 9.53 -9.07
CA LEU A 394 17.85 8.82 -8.30
C LEU A 394 17.56 7.32 -8.27
N PHE A 395 18.58 6.49 -8.48
CA PHE A 395 18.54 5.05 -8.23
C PHE A 395 19.70 4.67 -7.30
N LYS A 396 19.37 4.27 -6.08
CA LYS A 396 20.32 3.95 -5.02
C LYS A 396 20.29 2.45 -4.74
N VAL A 397 21.45 1.82 -4.68
CA VAL A 397 21.63 0.41 -4.33
C VAL A 397 22.62 0.26 -3.17
N LEU A 398 22.40 -0.77 -2.36
CA LEU A 398 23.21 -1.11 -1.20
C LEU A 398 23.58 -2.59 -1.25
N ALA A 399 24.84 -2.91 -0.96
CA ALA A 399 25.32 -4.29 -0.91
C ALA A 399 26.33 -4.53 0.23
N ASP A 400 26.43 -5.78 0.67
CA ASP A 400 27.49 -6.24 1.56
C ASP A 400 28.80 -6.40 0.77
N LYS A 401 29.80 -5.58 1.09
CA LYS A 401 31.13 -5.54 0.48
C LYS A 401 31.89 -6.86 0.54
N ARG A 402 31.53 -7.77 1.44
CA ARG A 402 32.23 -9.06 1.61
C ARG A 402 31.70 -10.11 0.64
N THR A 403 30.44 -10.00 0.23
CA THR A 403 29.73 -11.06 -0.50
C THR A 403 29.15 -10.61 -1.84
N GLY A 404 29.04 -9.29 -2.07
CA GLY A 404 28.34 -8.73 -3.22
C GLY A 404 26.82 -8.81 -3.15
N GLN A 405 26.25 -9.39 -2.08
CA GLN A 405 24.81 -9.55 -1.94
C GLN A 405 24.12 -8.21 -1.71
N LEU A 406 23.07 -7.95 -2.49
CA LEU A 406 22.24 -6.76 -2.38
C LEU A 406 21.42 -6.83 -1.10
N VAL A 407 21.42 -5.73 -0.32
CA VAL A 407 20.70 -5.62 0.96
C VAL A 407 19.60 -4.57 0.93
N GLY A 408 19.62 -3.67 -0.06
CA GLY A 408 18.53 -2.73 -0.30
C GLY A 408 18.68 -1.96 -1.60
N ALA A 409 17.57 -1.40 -2.07
CA ALA A 409 17.55 -0.46 -3.18
C ALA A 409 16.38 0.52 -3.04
N HIS A 410 16.60 1.73 -3.54
CA HIS A 410 15.66 2.84 -3.44
C HIS A 410 15.71 3.66 -4.73
N ALA A 411 14.56 3.92 -5.32
CA ALA A 411 14.43 4.63 -6.58
C ALA A 411 13.45 5.81 -6.43
N MET A 412 13.77 6.92 -7.09
CA MET A 412 12.90 8.07 -7.28
C MET A 412 13.04 8.53 -8.72
N GLY A 413 11.94 8.64 -9.46
CA GLY A 413 11.96 9.09 -10.85
C GLY A 413 10.89 8.41 -11.70
N PRO A 414 10.84 8.70 -13.01
CA PRO A 414 9.95 8.01 -13.94
C PRO A 414 10.13 6.48 -13.87
N GLU A 415 9.03 5.75 -13.81
CA GLU A 415 9.01 4.28 -13.81
C GLU A 415 9.78 3.61 -12.66
N ALA A 416 9.99 4.30 -11.53
CA ALA A 416 10.73 3.75 -10.39
C ALA A 416 10.19 2.39 -9.92
N SER A 417 8.87 2.15 -9.97
CA SER A 417 8.26 0.86 -9.61
C SER A 417 8.60 -0.27 -10.57
N ASN A 418 8.92 0.02 -11.83
CA ASN A 418 9.38 -0.96 -12.81
C ASN A 418 10.89 -1.15 -12.72
N LEU A 419 11.65 -0.05 -12.61
CA LEU A 419 13.11 -0.05 -12.62
C LEU A 419 13.70 -0.79 -11.42
N ILE A 420 13.00 -0.88 -10.30
CA ILE A 420 13.47 -1.63 -9.13
C ILE A 420 13.39 -3.15 -9.31
N GLN A 421 12.60 -3.64 -10.27
CA GLN A 421 12.29 -5.06 -10.43
C GLN A 421 13.51 -5.98 -10.65
N PRO A 422 14.55 -5.61 -11.42
CA PRO A 422 15.77 -6.42 -11.54
C PRO A 422 16.47 -6.62 -10.19
N VAL A 423 16.49 -5.60 -9.33
CA VAL A 423 17.07 -5.72 -7.98
C VAL A 423 16.20 -6.61 -7.09
N ILE A 424 14.87 -6.49 -7.18
CA ILE A 424 13.93 -7.39 -6.49
C ILE A 424 14.18 -8.84 -6.87
N MET A 425 14.39 -9.11 -8.16
CA MET A 425 14.69 -10.44 -8.66
C MET A 425 16.05 -10.93 -8.12
N ALA A 426 17.09 -10.12 -8.21
CA ALA A 426 18.43 -10.48 -7.74
C ALA A 426 18.43 -10.83 -6.24
N MET A 427 17.84 -9.97 -5.40
CA MET A 427 17.72 -10.21 -3.95
C MET A 427 16.94 -11.49 -3.62
N ASN A 428 15.84 -11.76 -4.34
CA ASN A 428 15.01 -12.94 -4.08
C ASN A 428 15.64 -14.26 -4.55
N LEU A 429 16.54 -14.19 -5.55
CA LEU A 429 17.24 -15.34 -6.11
C LEU A 429 18.66 -15.51 -5.57
N GLY A 430 19.14 -14.59 -4.73
CA GLY A 430 20.50 -14.62 -4.16
C GLY A 430 21.59 -14.29 -5.16
N ILE A 431 21.25 -13.55 -6.22
CA ILE A 431 22.22 -13.09 -7.24
C ILE A 431 22.91 -11.83 -6.70
N ASP A 432 24.25 -11.84 -6.71
CA ASP A 432 25.04 -10.69 -6.28
C ASP A 432 24.95 -9.52 -7.29
N ALA A 433 25.38 -8.34 -6.84
CA ALA A 433 25.23 -7.10 -7.58
C ALA A 433 25.92 -7.11 -8.96
N HIS A 434 27.14 -7.61 -9.07
CA HIS A 434 27.88 -7.59 -10.34
C HIS A 434 27.34 -8.64 -11.29
N THR A 435 27.02 -9.86 -10.83
CA THR A 435 26.35 -10.87 -11.68
C THR A 435 25.01 -10.36 -12.20
N ALA A 436 24.22 -9.66 -11.37
CA ALA A 436 22.96 -9.07 -11.81
C ALA A 436 23.17 -7.99 -12.90
N ALA A 437 24.29 -7.27 -12.85
CA ALA A 437 24.63 -6.26 -13.85
C ALA A 437 25.18 -6.87 -15.15
N THR A 438 26.13 -7.80 -15.08
CA THR A 438 26.90 -8.25 -16.25
C THR A 438 26.42 -9.58 -16.85
N GLY A 439 25.57 -10.32 -16.13
CA GLY A 439 25.01 -11.61 -16.58
C GLY A 439 23.88 -11.50 -17.60
N GLN A 440 23.57 -10.29 -18.07
CA GLN A 440 22.51 -10.02 -19.04
C GLN A 440 22.87 -8.83 -19.93
N TYR A 441 22.14 -8.69 -21.05
CA TYR A 441 22.23 -7.50 -21.89
C TYR A 441 21.22 -6.44 -21.46
N TRP A 442 21.66 -5.19 -21.43
CA TRP A 442 20.81 -4.02 -21.20
C TRP A 442 20.55 -3.31 -22.53
N ILE A 443 19.31 -2.83 -22.72
CA ILE A 443 18.92 -2.12 -23.93
C ILE A 443 19.55 -0.71 -23.89
N HIS A 444 20.17 -0.30 -25.00
CA HIS A 444 20.83 0.99 -25.11
C HIS A 444 20.33 1.83 -26.31
N PRO A 445 20.07 3.14 -26.14
CA PRO A 445 19.90 3.82 -24.86
C PRO A 445 18.51 3.53 -24.27
N ALA A 446 18.43 3.21 -22.98
CA ALA A 446 17.15 3.04 -22.27
C ALA A 446 17.25 3.43 -20.80
N LEU A 447 16.10 3.77 -20.20
CA LEU A 447 16.03 4.18 -18.80
C LEU A 447 16.59 3.13 -17.83
N MET A 448 16.49 1.85 -18.20
CA MET A 448 16.92 0.72 -17.38
C MET A 448 18.45 0.66 -17.15
N GLU A 449 19.25 1.33 -17.99
CA GLU A 449 20.71 1.46 -17.78
C GLU A 449 21.07 2.20 -16.49
N VAL A 450 20.15 2.97 -15.90
CA VAL A 450 20.35 3.58 -14.57
C VAL A 450 20.56 2.51 -13.49
N VAL A 451 19.88 1.37 -13.63
CA VAL A 451 19.97 0.24 -12.71
C VAL A 451 21.30 -0.48 -12.90
N GLU A 452 21.68 -0.76 -14.15
CA GLU A 452 22.97 -1.35 -14.51
C GLU A 452 24.13 -0.53 -13.94
N ASN A 453 24.16 0.77 -14.22
CA ASN A 453 25.21 1.68 -13.77
C ASN A 453 25.26 1.79 -12.23
N ALA A 454 24.11 1.72 -11.56
CA ALA A 454 24.06 1.67 -10.11
C ALA A 454 24.68 0.38 -9.55
N LEU A 455 24.36 -0.77 -10.14
CA LEU A 455 24.92 -2.07 -9.73
C LEU A 455 26.43 -2.15 -9.99
N LEU A 456 26.89 -1.75 -11.18
CA LEU A 456 28.32 -1.72 -11.54
C LEU A 456 29.13 -0.76 -10.66
N GLY A 457 28.50 0.33 -10.19
CA GLY A 457 29.16 1.31 -9.33
C GLY A 457 29.36 0.86 -7.88
N LEU A 458 28.90 -0.33 -7.49
CA LEU A 458 29.14 -0.90 -6.18
C LEU A 458 30.56 -1.49 -6.09
N ASP A 459 31.29 -1.08 -5.04
CA ASP A 459 32.56 -1.70 -4.62
C ASP A 459 32.30 -3.06 -3.95
N VAL A 460 32.27 -4.12 -4.75
CA VAL A 460 32.05 -5.52 -4.30
C VAL A 460 33.03 -6.47 -4.99
N PRO A 461 33.27 -7.67 -4.43
CA PRO A 461 34.12 -8.66 -5.07
C PRO A 461 33.49 -9.17 -6.36
N ASP A 462 34.32 -9.51 -7.34
CA ASP A 462 33.87 -10.29 -8.49
C ASP A 462 33.53 -11.71 -8.01
N SER A 463 32.28 -12.10 -8.17
CA SER A 463 31.80 -13.41 -7.75
C SER A 463 32.21 -14.53 -8.69
N GLY A 464 32.68 -14.20 -9.91
CA GLY A 464 33.01 -15.17 -10.96
C GLY A 464 31.83 -16.03 -11.42
N LEU A 465 30.59 -15.59 -11.16
CA LEU A 465 29.35 -16.32 -11.48
C LEU A 465 28.86 -16.12 -12.93
N LEU A 466 29.75 -15.69 -13.84
CA LEU A 466 29.46 -15.47 -15.27
C LEU A 466 30.01 -16.59 -16.16
#